data_AF-A0A7X7F8E9-F1
#
_entry.id   AF-A0A7X7F8E9-F1
#
_cell.length_a   1.000
_cell.length_b   1.000
_cell.length_c   1.000
_cell.angle_alpha   90.00
_cell.angle_beta   90.00
_cell.angle_gamma   90.00
#
_symmetry.space_group_name_H-M   'P 1'
#
loop_
_entity.id
_entity.type
_entity.pdbx_description
1 polymer ?
#
loop_
_entity_poly.entity_id
_entity_poly.type
_entity_poly.pdbx_seq_one_letter_code
_entity_poly.pdbx_strand_id
1 'polypeptide(L)'
;GSGRHTLYRPPGRSGGLASGQLAKDSSVYEVAILRAGDTTTYELRIPWAETGGLTPALGVKAGLSLQLFDADGAGAPAVMTWGGGLRPAWSPAGFGVLTLTE
;
A
#
# COMPACT_ATOMS: atom_id res chain seq x y z
N GLY A 1 7.74 -4.63 8.02
CA GLY A 1 7.51 -3.31 8.59
C GLY A 1 8.79 -2.57 8.92
N SER A 2 9.60 -2.23 7.91
CA SER A 2 10.01 -0.85 7.57
C SER A 2 10.65 0.16 8.54
N GLY A 3 10.27 0.27 9.81
CA GLY A 3 11.13 0.96 10.80
C GLY A 3 10.87 2.41 11.23
N ARG A 4 9.66 2.97 11.19
CA ARG A 4 9.30 4.13 12.06
C ARG A 4 7.95 4.02 12.76
N HIS A 5 6.93 3.50 12.08
CA HIS A 5 5.59 3.30 12.65
C HIS A 5 5.18 1.83 12.53
N THR A 6 4.76 1.22 13.63
CA THR A 6 4.06 -0.08 13.58
C THR A 6 2.58 0.21 13.37
N LEU A 7 2.06 -0.10 12.18
CA LEU A 7 0.63 -0.02 11.92
C LEU A 7 -0.08 -1.15 12.68
N TYR A 8 -0.67 -0.79 13.82
CA TYR A 8 -1.57 -1.69 14.54
C TYR A 8 -2.95 -1.68 13.86
N ARG A 9 -3.44 -2.87 13.50
CA ARG A 9 -4.79 -3.04 12.97
C ARG A 9 -5.64 -3.82 13.98
N PRO A 10 -6.70 -3.23 14.56
CA PRO A 10 -7.55 -3.94 15.50
C PRO A 10 -8.29 -5.09 14.80
N PRO A 11 -8.58 -6.21 15.50
CA PRO A 11 -9.20 -7.40 14.90
C PRO A 11 -10.52 -7.11 14.17
N GLY A 12 -11.37 -6.23 14.71
CA GLY A 12 -12.64 -5.85 14.09
C GLY A 12 -12.53 -5.01 12.81
N ARG A 13 -11.31 -4.64 12.39
CA ARG A 13 -11.03 -3.92 11.14
C ARG A 13 -9.92 -4.60 10.34
N SER A 14 -9.66 -5.88 10.61
CA SER A 14 -8.53 -6.59 10.00
C SER A 14 -8.84 -7.21 8.65
N GLY A 15 -10.13 -7.45 8.37
CA GLY A 15 -10.56 -8.30 7.25
C GLY A 15 -10.00 -9.72 7.37
N GLY A 16 -9.74 -10.19 8.59
CA GLY A 16 -9.10 -11.47 8.87
C GLY A 16 -7.59 -11.52 8.60
N LEU A 17 -6.98 -10.40 8.15
CA LEU A 17 -5.56 -10.34 7.82
C LEU A 17 -4.71 -10.05 9.07
N ALA A 18 -3.58 -10.76 9.21
CA ALA A 18 -2.61 -10.46 10.25
C ALA A 18 -1.95 -9.09 10.01
N SER A 19 -1.68 -8.35 11.10
CA SER A 19 -0.86 -7.14 11.09
C SER A 19 0.27 -7.25 12.11
N GLY A 20 1.40 -6.56 11.89
CA GLY A 20 2.49 -6.44 12.86
C GLY A 20 3.86 -6.94 12.40
N GLN A 21 4.82 -6.87 13.33
CA GLN A 21 6.27 -7.04 13.16
C GLN A 21 6.73 -8.41 12.60
N LEU A 22 5.83 -9.39 12.46
CA LEU A 22 6.15 -10.71 11.92
C LEU A 22 5.99 -10.81 10.39
N ALA A 23 5.41 -9.79 9.75
CA ALA A 23 5.41 -9.61 8.29
C ALA A 23 6.52 -8.63 7.88
N LYS A 24 7.78 -9.03 8.11
CA LYS A 24 8.97 -8.21 7.81
C LYS A 24 9.19 -8.06 6.30
N ASP A 25 8.53 -7.10 5.67
CA ASP A 25 9.21 -6.36 4.60
C ASP A 25 10.26 -5.44 5.24
N SER A 26 11.47 -5.45 4.71
CA SER A 26 12.61 -4.65 5.16
C SER A 26 12.55 -3.20 4.64
N SER A 27 11.45 -2.80 4.00
CA SER A 27 11.42 -1.59 3.18
C SER A 27 11.23 -0.34 4.01
N VAL A 28 12.17 0.61 4.05
CA VAL A 28 12.05 1.85 4.85
C VAL A 28 11.06 2.85 4.21
N TYR A 29 9.90 3.10 4.80
CA TYR A 29 8.93 4.09 4.33
C TYR A 29 8.32 4.87 5.51
N GLU A 30 7.86 6.08 5.23
CA GLU A 30 7.16 6.91 6.22
C GLU A 30 5.69 6.99 5.87
N VAL A 31 4.84 6.82 6.88
CA VAL A 31 3.39 6.93 6.75
C VAL A 31 2.84 7.87 7.79
N ALA A 32 2.03 8.83 7.36
CA ALA A 32 1.20 9.65 8.23
C ALA A 32 -0.27 9.31 7.98
N ILE A 33 -1.06 9.24 9.06
CA ILE A 33 -2.49 8.93 9.00
C ILE A 33 -3.23 10.04 9.71
N LEU A 34 -4.07 10.76 8.97
CA LEU A 34 -4.92 11.81 9.50
C LEU A 34 -6.37 11.38 9.37
N ARG A 35 -7.15 11.54 10.44
CA ARG A 35 -8.59 11.30 10.43
C ARG A 35 -9.33 12.60 10.74
N ALA A 36 -10.25 12.97 9.88
CA ALA A 36 -11.10 14.14 10.01
C ALA A 36 -12.55 13.75 9.70
N GLY A 37 -13.37 13.62 10.74
CA GLY A 37 -14.75 13.14 10.59
C GLY A 37 -14.81 11.69 10.06
N ASP A 38 -15.47 11.53 8.92
CA ASP A 38 -15.62 10.28 8.19
C ASP A 38 -14.43 9.98 7.24
N THR A 39 -13.57 10.96 7.00
CA THR A 39 -12.47 10.87 6.05
C THR A 39 -11.18 10.45 6.75
N THR A 40 -10.45 9.51 6.16
CA THR A 40 -9.11 9.12 6.60
C THR A 40 -8.13 9.28 5.44
N THR A 41 -7.12 10.13 5.64
CA THR A 41 -6.07 10.40 4.67
C THR A 41 -4.81 9.64 5.08
N TYR A 42 -4.26 8.88 4.13
CA TYR A 42 -2.97 8.22 4.26
C TYR A 42 -1.98 8.96 3.38
N GLU A 43 -0.91 9.45 3.98
CA GLU A 43 0.23 10.03 3.26
C GLU A 43 1.42 9.09 3.40
N LEU A 44 2.04 8.75 2.28
CA LEU A 44 3.12 7.77 2.21
C LEU A 44 4.32 8.37 1.46
N ARG A 45 5.50 8.26 2.07
CA ARG A 45 6.78 8.59 1.44
C ARG A 45 7.64 7.34 1.37
N ILE A 46 7.92 6.90 0.14
CA ILE A 46 8.79 5.75 -0.15
C ILE A 46 10.10 6.30 -0.74
N PRO A 47 11.26 6.09 -0.09
CA PRO A 47 12.57 6.39 -0.67
C PRO A 47 12.80 5.56 -1.94
N TRP A 48 13.39 6.16 -2.97
CA TRP A 48 13.70 5.46 -4.23
C TRP A 48 14.55 4.21 -4.03
N ALA A 49 15.44 4.18 -3.03
CA ALA A 49 16.23 2.99 -2.70
C ALA A 49 15.36 1.74 -2.39
N GLU A 50 14.12 1.92 -1.95
CA GLU A 50 13.20 0.84 -1.58
C GLU A 50 12.35 0.32 -2.75
N THR A 51 12.50 0.91 -3.94
CA THR A 51 11.66 0.62 -5.10
C THR A 51 12.24 -0.46 -6.02
N GLY A 52 13.24 -1.21 -5.57
CA GLY A 52 13.82 -2.33 -6.32
C GLY A 52 14.61 -1.92 -7.57
N GLY A 53 15.14 -0.69 -7.61
CA GLY A 53 16.00 -0.19 -8.69
C GLY A 53 15.38 0.89 -9.58
N LEU A 54 14.16 1.36 -9.29
CA LEU A 54 13.58 2.50 -9.98
C LEU A 54 14.39 3.76 -9.65
N THR A 55 14.96 4.37 -10.69
CA THR A 55 15.69 5.64 -10.58
C THR A 55 14.78 6.77 -11.05
N PRO A 56 14.60 7.84 -10.26
CA PRO A 56 13.71 8.94 -10.64
C PRO A 56 14.31 9.72 -11.82
N ALA A 57 13.54 9.80 -12.91
CA ALA A 57 13.77 10.72 -14.01
C ALA A 57 12.44 10.99 -14.74
N LEU A 58 12.35 12.13 -15.43
CA LEU A 58 11.17 12.48 -16.22
C LEU A 58 10.89 11.44 -17.31
N GLY A 59 9.62 11.09 -17.47
CA GLY A 59 9.16 10.10 -18.45
C GLY A 59 9.42 8.65 -18.06
N VAL A 60 10.10 8.38 -16.94
CA VAL A 60 10.27 7.02 -16.42
C VAL A 60 8.91 6.41 -16.12
N LYS A 61 8.75 5.15 -16.53
CA LYS A 61 7.54 4.37 -16.30
C LYS A 61 7.82 3.25 -15.32
N ALA A 62 6.88 3.02 -14.40
CA ALA A 62 6.91 1.91 -13.47
C ALA A 62 5.54 1.24 -13.41
N GLY A 63 5.54 -0.05 -13.10
CA GLY A 63 4.32 -0.75 -12.73
C GLY A 63 3.88 -0.31 -11.33
N LEU A 64 2.62 0.08 -11.17
CA LEU A 64 2.04 0.39 -9.87
C LEU A 64 0.61 -0.17 -9.80
N SER A 65 0.26 -0.70 -8.64
CA SER A 65 -1.12 -0.98 -8.27
C SER A 65 -1.38 -0.54 -6.84
N LEU A 66 -2.56 0.01 -6.59
CA LEU A 66 -3.01 0.46 -5.27
C LEU A 66 -4.34 -0.22 -4.96
N GLN A 67 -4.50 -0.69 -3.73
CA GLN A 67 -5.71 -1.39 -3.31
C GLN A 67 -6.21 -0.82 -1.98
N LEU A 68 -7.49 -0.42 -1.97
CA LEU A 68 -8.21 -0.03 -0.76
C LEU A 68 -9.05 -1.21 -0.29
N PHE A 69 -8.90 -1.53 0.98
CA PHE A 69 -9.76 -2.47 1.69
C PHE A 69 -10.70 -1.71 2.60
N ASP A 70 -11.99 -1.85 2.36
CA ASP A 70 -13.01 -1.49 3.32
C ASP A 70 -13.42 -2.75 4.08
N ALA A 71 -12.98 -2.83 5.33
CA ALA A 71 -13.04 -4.04 6.15
C ALA A 71 -13.78 -3.75 7.45
N ASP A 72 -15.11 -3.76 7.36
CA ASP A 72 -15.98 -3.73 8.52
C ASP A 72 -16.20 -5.16 9.05
N GLY A 73 -15.64 -5.45 10.24
CA GLY A 73 -15.80 -6.73 10.91
C GLY A 73 -14.95 -7.88 10.33
N ALA A 74 -15.48 -9.10 10.42
CA ALA A 74 -14.78 -10.34 10.04
C ALA A 74 -15.17 -10.89 8.65
N GLY A 75 -15.99 -10.15 7.90
CA GLY A 75 -16.48 -10.55 6.58
C GLY A 75 -15.49 -10.29 5.44
N ALA A 76 -15.88 -10.67 4.22
CA ALA A 76 -15.13 -10.33 3.02
C ALA A 76 -15.13 -8.81 2.82
N PRO A 77 -13.96 -8.14 2.76
CA PRO A 77 -13.90 -6.70 2.63
C PRO A 77 -14.41 -6.26 1.25
N ALA A 78 -15.03 -5.09 1.18
CA ALA A 78 -15.18 -4.41 -0.10
C ALA A 78 -13.80 -3.91 -0.55
N VAL A 79 -13.54 -4.00 -1.87
CA VAL A 79 -12.21 -3.75 -2.42
C VAL A 79 -12.31 -2.85 -3.63
N MET A 80 -11.50 -1.79 -3.63
CA MET A 80 -11.26 -0.95 -4.81
C MET A 80 -9.80 -1.05 -5.20
N THR A 81 -9.51 -1.12 -6.49
CA THR A 81 -8.15 -1.26 -7.00
C THR A 81 -7.90 -0.27 -8.14
N TRP A 82 -6.79 0.45 -8.09
CA TRP A 82 -6.20 1.13 -9.23
C TRP A 82 -5.05 0.27 -9.77
N GLY A 83 -5.01 0.06 -11.09
CA GLY A 83 -4.22 -1.01 -11.68
C GLY A 83 -4.86 -2.39 -11.43
N GLY A 84 -4.03 -3.43 -11.29
CA GLY A 84 -4.45 -4.81 -11.09
C GLY A 84 -3.34 -5.68 -10.49
N GLY A 85 -3.48 -7.00 -10.53
CA GLY A 85 -2.38 -7.91 -10.16
C GLY A 85 -2.02 -7.98 -8.66
N LEU A 86 -2.85 -7.45 -7.76
CA LEU A 86 -2.70 -7.64 -6.30
C LEU A 86 -3.66 -8.71 -5.74
N ARG A 87 -4.80 -8.93 -6.39
CA ARG A 87 -5.78 -9.97 -6.07
C ARG A 87 -6.32 -10.65 -7.34
N PRO A 88 -6.65 -11.96 -7.27
CA PRO A 88 -6.51 -12.86 -6.13
C PRO A 88 -5.04 -13.30 -5.87
N ALA A 89 -4.13 -12.99 -6.79
CA ALA A 89 -2.71 -13.31 -6.69
C ALA A 89 -1.85 -12.15 -7.20
N TRP A 90 -0.58 -12.16 -6.79
CA TRP A 90 0.44 -11.24 -7.28
C TRP A 90 0.76 -11.52 -8.76
N SER A 91 0.51 -10.54 -9.63
CA SER A 91 0.77 -10.63 -11.07
C SER A 91 1.22 -9.27 -11.60
N PRO A 92 2.55 -9.03 -11.74
CA PRO A 92 3.09 -7.76 -12.22
C PRO A 92 2.59 -7.33 -13.60
N ALA A 93 2.22 -8.30 -14.45
CA ALA A 93 1.65 -8.03 -15.77
C ALA A 93 0.29 -7.31 -15.70
N GLY A 94 -0.41 -7.39 -14.57
CA GLY A 94 -1.66 -6.69 -14.33
C GLY A 94 -1.50 -5.29 -13.74
N PHE A 95 -0.28 -4.80 -13.53
CA PHE A 95 -0.08 -3.49 -12.89
C PHE A 95 -0.48 -2.34 -13.83
N GLY A 96 -0.99 -1.26 -13.25
CA GLY A 96 -1.14 0.00 -13.96
C GLY A 96 0.22 0.60 -14.30
N VAL A 97 0.23 1.60 -15.17
CA VAL A 97 1.45 2.32 -15.54
C VAL A 97 1.48 3.67 -14.82
N LEU A 98 2.41 3.82 -13.87
CA LEU A 98 2.80 5.10 -13.32
C LEU A 98 3.85 5.72 -14.26
N THR A 99 3.65 6.97 -14.68
CA THR A 99 4.67 7.74 -15.40
C THR A 99 5.07 8.93 -14.53
N LEU A 100 6.37 9.14 -14.32
CA LEU A 100 6.87 10.31 -13.64
C LEU A 100 6.86 11.52 -14.59
N THR A 101 6.16 12.57 -14.21
CA THR A 101 6.02 13.81 -14.97
C THR A 101 6.69 14.97 -14.21
N GLU A 102 6.73 16.15 -14.85
CA GLU A 102 7.12 17.41 -14.21
C GLU A 102 6.15 17.85 -13.11
#